data_AF-A0A1W9RWL0-F1
#
_entry.id   AF-A0A1W9RWL0-F1
#
_cell.length_a   1.000
_cell.length_b   1.000
_cell.length_c   1.000
_cell.angle_alpha   90.00
_cell.angle_beta   90.00
_cell.angle_gamma   90.00
#
_symmetry.space_group_name_H-M   'P 1'
#
loop_
_entity.id
_entity.type
_entity.pdbx_description
1 polymer ?
#
loop_
_entity_poly.entity_id
_entity_poly.type
_entity_poly.pdbx_seq_one_letter_code
_entity_poly.pdbx_strand_id
1 'polypeptide(L)'
;MQQLEIARELARIHLPVSLYTEWYWKINLHNLLHFLKLRLDPTAQYEIRVYAEKIADIVKMAVPVTWEAFEDYVLHAAVGLSEREIREFLEKLK
;
A
#
# COMPACT_ATOMS: atom_id res chain seq x y z
N MET A 1 34.94 11.64 -26.39
CA MET A 1 33.71 12.45 -26.33
C MET A 1 33.96 13.58 -25.36
N GLN A 2 33.79 14.84 -25.78
CA GLN A 2 33.85 15.97 -24.85
C GLN A 2 32.70 15.86 -23.86
N GLN A 3 33.02 15.88 -22.57
CA GLN A 3 32.04 15.89 -21.50
C GLN A 3 31.46 17.31 -21.46
N LEU A 4 30.23 17.49 -21.95
CA LEU A 4 29.50 18.75 -21.82
C LEU A 4 29.35 19.05 -20.33
N GLU A 5 29.84 20.21 -19.87
CA GLU A 5 29.69 20.67 -18.48
C GLU A 5 28.24 21.13 -18.21
N ILE A 6 27.34 20.16 -18.10
CA ILE A 6 25.92 20.38 -17.80
C ILE A 6 25.71 20.23 -16.29
N ALA A 7 24.86 21.09 -15.70
CA ALA A 7 24.47 20.98 -14.30
C ALA A 7 23.79 19.63 -14.01
N ARG A 8 24.08 19.03 -12.84
CA ARG A 8 23.55 17.70 -12.45
C ARG A 8 22.03 17.62 -12.47
N GLU A 9 21.34 18.72 -12.16
CA GLU A 9 19.88 18.83 -12.16
C GLU A 9 19.26 18.74 -13.56
N LEU A 10 19.98 19.17 -14.60
CA LEU A 10 19.57 19.04 -16.00
C LEU A 10 19.92 17.65 -16.53
N ALA A 11 21.10 17.14 -16.17
CA ALA A 11 21.52 15.80 -16.57
C ALA A 11 20.58 14.69 -16.07
N ARG A 12 19.98 14.83 -14.88
CA ARG A 12 19.09 13.80 -14.30
C ARG A 12 17.74 13.64 -15.03
N ILE A 13 17.33 14.58 -15.88
CA ILE A 13 16.03 14.54 -16.59
C ILE A 13 15.94 13.30 -17.50
N HIS A 14 17.09 12.85 -18.01
CA HIS A 14 17.17 11.68 -18.89
C HIS A 14 17.26 10.34 -18.14
N LEU A 15 17.36 10.35 -16.81
CA LEU A 15 17.40 9.11 -16.02
C LEU A 15 16.01 8.45 -16.02
N PRO A 16 15.95 7.12 -16.15
CA PRO A 16 14.68 6.40 -16.14
C PRO A 16 14.02 6.42 -14.75
N VAL A 17 12.71 6.18 -14.70
CA VAL A 17 11.93 6.13 -13.45
C VAL A 17 12.34 4.95 -12.55
N SER A 18 13.04 3.95 -13.09
CA SER A 18 13.58 2.81 -12.33
C SER A 18 14.80 3.16 -11.48
N LEU A 19 15.29 4.41 -11.51
CA LEU A 19 16.41 4.83 -10.68
C LEU A 19 16.03 4.77 -9.19
N TYR A 20 16.81 4.03 -8.42
CA TYR A 20 16.64 3.97 -6.97
C TYR A 20 16.88 5.33 -6.31
N THR A 21 16.06 5.60 -5.31
CA THR A 21 16.18 6.77 -4.43
C THR A 21 15.85 6.36 -3.01
N GLU A 22 16.35 7.12 -2.05
CA GLU A 22 16.17 6.89 -0.63
C GLU A 22 15.44 8.09 -0.02
N TRP A 23 14.55 7.83 0.94
CA TRP A 23 13.87 8.88 1.68
C TRP A 23 13.52 8.42 3.10
N TYR A 24 13.41 9.38 4.00
CA TYR A 24 12.84 9.15 5.32
C TYR A 24 11.33 9.31 5.24
N TRP A 25 10.59 8.31 5.71
CA TRP A 25 9.13 8.35 5.75
C TRP A 25 8.63 8.26 7.19
N LYS A 26 7.89 9.29 7.62
CA LYS A 26 7.22 9.34 8.92
C LYS A 26 5.71 9.46 8.71
N ILE A 27 4.95 8.60 9.39
CA ILE A 27 3.49 8.55 9.30
C ILE A 27 2.92 8.03 10.62
N ASN A 28 1.66 8.37 10.93
CA ASN A 28 0.96 7.79 12.08
C ASN A 28 0.39 6.40 11.75
N LEU A 29 0.01 5.63 12.77
CA LEU A 29 -0.47 4.26 12.58
C LEU A 29 -1.77 4.19 11.77
N HIS A 30 -2.74 5.07 12.02
CA HIS A 30 -4.03 5.05 11.30
C HIS A 30 -3.83 5.20 9.77
N ASN A 31 -3.05 6.19 9.36
CA ASN A 31 -2.77 6.44 7.94
C ASN A 31 -1.85 5.37 7.35
N LEU A 32 -0.98 4.75 8.16
CA LEU A 32 -0.17 3.62 7.74
C LEU A 32 -1.02 2.40 7.42
N LEU A 33 -2.00 2.08 8.27
CA LEU A 33 -2.94 0.98 8.02
C LEU A 33 -3.78 1.25 6.77
N HIS A 34 -4.22 2.50 6.56
CA HIS A 34 -4.89 2.87 5.31
C HIS A 34 -3.99 2.70 4.08
N PHE A 35 -2.72 3.11 4.16
CA PHE A 35 -1.74 2.88 3.10
C PHE A 35 -1.58 1.38 2.81
N LEU A 36 -1.41 0.56 3.85
CA LEU A 36 -1.26 -0.89 3.71
C LEU A 36 -2.51 -1.52 3.08
N LYS A 37 -3.72 -1.07 3.44
CA LYS A 37 -4.96 -1.52 2.79
C LYS A 37 -4.90 -1.32 1.27
N LEU A 38 -4.44 -0.17 0.81
CA LEU A 38 -4.38 0.15 -0.62
C LEU A 38 -3.22 -0.51 -1.35
N ARG A 39 -2.10 -0.79 -0.66
CA ARG A 39 -0.86 -1.26 -1.30
C ARG A 39 -0.63 -2.77 -1.17
N LEU A 40 -1.30 -3.44 -0.25
CA LEU A 40 -1.38 -4.90 -0.19
C LEU A 40 -2.41 -5.45 -1.18
N ASP A 41 -3.26 -4.61 -1.76
CA ASP A 41 -4.25 -5.02 -2.75
C ASP A 41 -3.56 -5.66 -3.99
N PRO A 42 -4.08 -6.79 -4.52
CA PRO A 42 -3.52 -7.44 -5.70
C PRO A 42 -3.51 -6.55 -6.96
N THR A 43 -4.43 -5.57 -7.05
CA THR A 43 -4.49 -4.60 -8.16
C THR A 43 -3.43 -3.50 -8.06
N ALA A 44 -2.77 -3.35 -6.91
CA ALA A 44 -1.62 -2.46 -6.79
C ALA A 44 -0.45 -2.96 -7.64
N GLN A 45 0.41 -2.05 -8.06
CA GLN A 45 1.63 -2.39 -8.78
C GLN A 45 2.52 -3.30 -7.93
N TYR A 46 3.14 -4.32 -8.54
CA TYR A 46 3.90 -5.33 -7.81
C TYR A 46 5.01 -4.74 -6.93
N GLU A 47 5.78 -3.79 -7.46
CA GLU A 47 6.94 -3.21 -6.76
C GLU A 47 6.52 -2.57 -5.43
N ILE A 48 5.47 -1.75 -5.42
CA ILE A 48 5.01 -1.10 -4.18
C ILE A 48 4.38 -2.10 -3.21
N ARG A 49 3.78 -3.20 -3.71
CA ARG A 49 3.25 -4.26 -2.87
C ARG A 49 4.37 -4.98 -2.11
N VAL A 50 5.51 -5.25 -2.74
CA VAL A 50 6.67 -5.85 -2.05
C VAL A 50 7.18 -4.96 -0.90
N TYR A 51 7.19 -3.64 -1.07
CA TYR A 51 7.50 -2.72 0.03
C TYR A 51 6.41 -2.76 1.12
N ALA A 52 5.14 -2.78 0.74
CA ALA A 52 4.02 -2.84 1.68
C ALA A 52 4.04 -4.14 2.51
N GLU A 53 4.36 -5.28 1.90
CA GLU A 53 4.50 -6.57 2.58
C GLU A 53 5.58 -6.51 3.67
N LYS A 54 6.75 -5.93 3.37
CA LYS A 54 7.83 -5.78 4.36
C LYS A 54 7.45 -4.82 5.49
N ILE A 55 6.70 -3.76 5.18
CA ILE A 55 6.20 -2.83 6.20
C ILE A 55 5.14 -3.51 7.06
N ALA A 56 4.27 -4.33 6.48
CA ALA A 56 3.28 -5.13 7.19
C ALA A 56 3.95 -6.10 8.18
N ASP A 57 5.04 -6.79 7.78
CA ASP A 57 5.83 -7.65 8.67
C ASP A 57 6.29 -6.86 9.92
N ILE A 58 6.81 -5.64 9.73
CA ILE A 58 7.27 -4.77 10.82
C ILE A 58 6.11 -4.32 11.71
N VAL A 59 4.99 -3.90 11.12
CA VAL A 59 3.81 -3.44 11.87
C VAL A 59 3.20 -4.57 12.69
N LYS A 60 3.11 -5.79 12.13
CA LYS A 60 2.63 -6.98 12.81
C LYS A 60 3.45 -7.30 14.06
N MET A 61 4.77 -7.14 13.98
CA MET A 61 5.65 -7.30 15.15
C MET A 61 5.51 -6.17 16.17
N ALA A 62 5.36 -4.92 15.72
CA ALA A 62 5.34 -3.75 16.60
C ALA A 62 4.01 -3.54 17.33
N VAL A 63 2.87 -3.80 16.67
CA VAL A 63 1.51 -3.55 17.19
C VAL A 63 0.57 -4.73 16.90
N PRO A 64 0.83 -5.93 17.45
CA PRO A 64 0.16 -7.16 17.07
C PRO A 64 -1.36 -7.13 17.25
N VAL A 65 -1.86 -6.55 18.35
CA VAL A 65 -3.31 -6.45 18.64
C VAL A 65 -4.02 -5.57 17.61
N THR A 66 -3.39 -4.45 17.21
CA THR A 66 -3.95 -3.58 16.17
C THR A 66 -3.88 -4.24 14.80
N TRP A 67 -2.82 -4.98 14.52
CA TRP A 67 -2.66 -5.72 13.28
C TRP A 67 -3.73 -6.82 13.12
N GLU A 68 -3.99 -7.59 14.17
CA GLU A 68 -5.04 -8.62 14.18
C GLU A 68 -6.42 -8.01 13.87
N ALA A 69 -6.79 -6.91 14.54
CA ALA A 69 -8.03 -6.21 14.25
C ALA A 69 -8.08 -5.63 12.82
N PHE A 70 -6.93 -5.20 12.28
CA PHE A 70 -6.84 -4.70 10.91
C PHE A 70 -7.00 -5.82 9.88
N GLU A 71 -6.42 -6.99 10.11
CA GLU A 71 -6.60 -8.17 9.25
C GLU A 71 -8.08 -8.58 9.19
N ASP A 72 -8.74 -8.71 10.34
CA ASP A 72 -10.14 -9.16 10.44
C ASP A 72 -11.13 -8.14 9.85
N TYR A 73 -11.10 -6.90 10.32
CA TYR A 73 -12.14 -5.91 9.99
C TYR A 73 -11.86 -5.09 8.74
N VAL A 74 -10.66 -5.14 8.16
CA VAL A 74 -10.28 -4.25 7.04
C VAL A 74 -9.71 -5.00 5.84
N LEU A 75 -8.71 -5.87 6.03
CA LEU A 75 -8.08 -6.57 4.91
C LEU A 75 -8.92 -7.74 4.40
N HIS A 76 -9.50 -8.51 5.31
CA HIS A 76 -10.26 -9.72 4.98
C HIS A 76 -11.76 -9.57 5.18
N ALA A 77 -12.21 -8.46 5.75
CA ALA A 77 -13.62 -8.16 5.83
C ALA A 77 -14.24 -8.12 4.42
N ALA A 78 -15.43 -8.71 4.29
CA ALA A 78 -16.29 -8.56 3.13
C ALA A 78 -16.88 -7.14 3.11
N VAL A 79 -16.04 -6.14 2.86
CA VAL A 79 -16.46 -4.73 2.78
C VAL A 79 -16.92 -4.44 1.36
N GLY A 80 -18.10 -3.82 1.21
CA GLY A 80 -18.56 -3.32 -0.08
C GLY A 80 -19.84 -3.95 -0.62
N LEU A 81 -20.57 -4.73 0.18
CA LEU A 81 -21.91 -5.15 -0.22
C LEU A 81 -22.82 -3.93 -0.34
N SER A 82 -23.41 -3.76 -1.51
CA SER A 82 -24.48 -2.81 -1.76
C SER A 82 -25.74 -3.23 -0.99
N GLU A 83 -26.63 -2.27 -0.71
CA GLU A 83 -27.91 -2.55 -0.05
C GLU A 83 -28.69 -3.66 -0.76
N ARG A 84 -28.62 -3.69 -2.10
CA ARG A 84 -29.26 -4.70 -2.93
C ARG A 84 -28.70 -6.10 -2.66
N GLU A 85 -27.38 -6.25 -2.63
CA GLU A 85 -26.74 -7.54 -2.37
C GLU A 85 -27.08 -8.06 -0.97
N ILE A 86 -27.13 -7.17 0.02
CA ILE A 86 -27.56 -7.52 1.39
C ILE A 86 -29.00 -8.01 1.38
N ARG A 87 -29.90 -7.30 0.70
CA ARG A 87 -31.31 -7.69 0.60
C ARG A 87 -31.49 -9.04 -0.07
N GLU A 88 -30.83 -9.27 -1.20
CA GLU A 88 -30.87 -10.55 -1.92
C GLU A 88 -30.32 -11.71 -1.07
N PHE A 89 -29.26 -11.47 -0.29
CA PHE A 89 -28.72 -12.45 0.63
C PHE A 89 -29.70 -12.80 1.76
N LEU A 90 -30.33 -11.79 2.37
CA LEU A 90 -31.31 -11.98 3.44
C LEU A 90 -32.58 -12.70 2.96
N GLU A 91 -32.98 -12.52 1.70
CA GLU A 91 -34.09 -13.26 1.09
C GLU A 91 -33.76 -14.75 0.91
N LYS A 92 -32.52 -15.08 0.56
CA LYS A 92 -32.08 -16.49 0.39
C LYS A 92 -31.91 -17.26 1.71
N LEU A 93 -31.81 -16.55 2.84
CA LEU A 93 -31.68 -17.15 4.18
C LEU A 93 -33.02 -17.47 4.85
N LYS A 94 -34.14 -17.01 4.28
CA LYS A 94 -35.50 -17.32 4.73
C LYS A 94 -36.03 -18.56 4.02
#